data_AF-A0A7I7K4R6-F1
#
_entry.id   AF-A0A7I7K4R6-F1
#
_cell.length_a   1.000
_cell.length_b   1.000
_cell.length_c   1.000
_cell.angle_alpha   90.00
_cell.angle_beta   90.00
_cell.angle_gamma   90.00
#
_symmetry.space_group_name_H-M   'P 1'
#
loop_
_entity.id
_entity.type
_entity.pdbx_description
1 polymer ?
#
loop_
_entity_poly.entity_id
_entity_poly.type
_entity_poly.pdbx_seq_one_letter_code
_entity_poly.pdbx_strand_id
1 'polypeptide(L)'
;MDYDALESNVGNTLKESYAGMPVEVAGVDCQRIDDPMPHDTFTCLADIGAPDKVRVEVTVTAINDYKVDYETVDVVFDLADTVDVLQREISDFAETRITVDCGEGIIVVAVGDTFVCRATEPVEDESADIVVTAKNAQGDVSWEVVE
;
A
#
# COMPACT_ATOMS: atom_id res chain seq x y z
N MET A 1 18.46 18.70 10.58
CA MET A 1 17.05 18.36 10.31
C MET A 1 16.44 17.83 11.59
N ASP A 2 15.20 18.20 11.89
CA ASP A 2 14.46 17.66 13.03
C ASP A 2 13.74 16.38 12.57
N TYR A 3 14.37 15.24 12.82
CA TYR A 3 13.83 13.93 12.43
C TYR A 3 12.60 13.55 13.25
N ASP A 4 12.56 13.93 14.53
CA ASP A 4 11.44 13.59 15.41
C ASP A 4 10.17 14.34 14.94
N ALA A 5 10.31 15.60 14.52
CA ALA A 5 9.21 16.36 13.92
C ALA A 5 8.78 15.79 12.56
N LEU A 6 9.73 15.37 11.72
CA LEU A 6 9.45 14.74 10.43
C LEU A 6 8.68 13.42 10.60
N GLU A 7 9.19 12.50 11.42
CA GLU A 7 8.58 11.21 11.72
C GLU A 7 7.17 11.38 12.30
N SER A 8 6.98 12.34 13.20
CA SER A 8 5.66 12.69 13.73
C SER A 8 4.71 13.21 12.65
N ASN A 9 5.17 14.07 11.74
CA ASN A 9 4.33 14.63 10.68
C ASN A 9 3.93 13.54 9.68
N VAL A 10 4.88 12.74 9.20
CA VAL A 10 4.61 11.60 8.30
C VAL A 10 3.64 10.64 8.97
N GLY A 11 3.87 10.29 10.24
CA GLY A 11 2.99 9.41 10.99
C GLY A 11 1.56 9.93 11.09
N ASN A 12 1.38 11.23 11.32
CA ASN A 12 0.04 11.84 11.38
C ASN A 12 -0.67 11.82 10.02
N THR A 13 0.04 12.15 8.94
CA THR A 13 -0.52 12.12 7.58
C THR A 13 -0.91 10.71 7.15
N LEU A 14 -0.11 9.70 7.50
CA LEU A 14 -0.46 8.30 7.24
C LEU A 14 -1.69 7.87 8.06
N LYS A 15 -1.80 8.28 9.32
CA LYS A 15 -3.00 8.00 10.14
C LYS A 15 -4.28 8.58 9.54
N GLU A 16 -4.20 9.79 8.99
CA GLU A 16 -5.33 10.41 8.28
C GLU A 16 -5.65 9.66 6.98
N SER A 17 -4.61 9.24 6.24
CA SER A 17 -4.76 8.54 4.97
C SER A 17 -5.37 7.15 5.15
N TYR A 18 -5.04 6.46 6.24
CA TYR A 18 -5.57 5.14 6.59
C TYR A 18 -6.81 5.22 7.48
N ALA A 19 -7.41 6.40 7.65
CA ALA A 19 -8.63 6.56 8.43
C ALA A 19 -9.78 5.77 7.78
N GLY A 20 -10.14 4.64 8.39
CA GLY A 20 -11.17 3.73 7.87
C GLY A 20 -10.66 2.33 7.56
N MET A 21 -9.34 2.13 7.54
CA MET A 21 -8.71 0.80 7.43
C MET A 21 -8.43 0.22 8.83
N PRO A 22 -8.35 -1.11 8.98
CA PRO A 22 -8.03 -1.75 10.26
C PRO A 22 -6.51 -1.75 10.53
N VAL A 23 -5.84 -0.62 10.31
CA VAL A 23 -4.40 -0.43 10.56
C VAL A 23 -4.15 0.71 11.52
N GLU A 24 -3.08 0.62 12.30
CA GLU A 24 -2.65 1.69 13.20
C GLU A 24 -1.17 2.00 12.97
N VAL A 25 -0.86 3.26 12.67
CA VAL A 25 0.54 3.71 12.54
C VAL A 25 1.18 3.78 13.93
N ALA A 26 1.95 2.74 14.28
CA ALA A 26 2.64 2.60 15.55
C ALA A 26 3.86 3.53 15.66
N GLY A 27 4.52 3.79 14.54
CA GLY A 27 5.67 4.69 14.48
C GLY A 27 6.25 4.82 13.08
N VAL A 28 7.10 5.83 12.90
CA VAL A 28 7.85 6.08 11.65
C VAL A 28 9.31 6.20 12.03
N ASP A 29 10.18 5.49 11.30
CA ASP A 29 11.64 5.53 11.49
C ASP A 29 12.28 5.99 10.18
N CYS A 30 12.89 7.17 10.19
CA CYS A 30 13.51 7.75 9.01
C CYS A 30 15.01 7.45 8.96
N GLN A 31 15.50 7.01 7.79
CA GLN A 31 16.93 6.87 7.58
C GLN A 31 17.61 8.23 7.81
N ARG A 32 18.49 8.28 8.80
CA ARG A 32 19.25 9.49 9.10
C ARG A 32 20.38 9.66 8.09
N ILE A 33 20.37 10.77 7.39
CA ILE A 33 21.43 11.23 6.50
C ILE A 33 22.25 12.33 7.20
N ASP A 34 23.57 12.25 7.03
CA ASP A 34 24.51 13.27 7.50
C ASP A 34 24.63 14.37 6.44
N ASP A 35 24.55 15.62 6.89
CA ASP A 35 24.65 16.83 6.05
C ASP A 35 23.67 16.85 4.84
N PRO A 36 22.34 16.84 5.09
CA PRO A 36 21.34 16.79 4.02
C PRO A 36 21.46 17.99 3.08
N MET A 37 21.57 17.72 1.79
CA MET A 37 21.57 18.70 0.70
C MET A 37 20.19 18.82 0.05
N PRO A 38 19.85 19.96 -0.59
CA PRO A 38 18.63 20.03 -1.39
C PRO A 38 18.68 18.99 -2.50
N HIS A 39 17.54 18.35 -2.75
CA HIS A 39 17.36 17.21 -3.66
C HIS A 39 17.91 15.87 -3.17
N ASP A 40 18.49 15.79 -1.96
CA ASP A 40 18.78 14.49 -1.37
C ASP A 40 17.47 13.77 -1.04
N THR A 41 17.46 12.46 -1.29
CA THR A 41 16.35 11.57 -0.98
C THR A 41 16.76 10.53 0.06
N PHE A 42 15.83 10.19 0.93
CA PHE A 42 16.00 9.12 1.92
C PHE A 42 14.64 8.48 2.22
N THR A 43 14.68 7.29 2.81
CA THR A 43 13.46 6.51 3.07
C THR A 43 13.11 6.51 4.55
N CYS A 44 11.83 6.71 4.85
CA CYS A 44 11.25 6.41 6.15
C CYS A 44 10.41 5.14 6.07
N LEU A 45 10.43 4.37 7.15
CA LEU A 45 9.66 3.14 7.29
C LEU A 45 8.59 3.34 8.36
N ALA A 46 7.33 3.29 7.96
CA ALA A 46 6.19 3.35 8.86
C ALA A 46 5.73 1.94 9.24
N ASP A 47 5.63 1.70 10.55
CA ASP A 47 5.07 0.48 11.11
C ASP A 47 3.56 0.66 11.29
N ILE A 48 2.79 -0.18 10.61
CA ILE A 48 1.33 -0.15 10.61
C ILE A 48 0.70 -1.41 11.23
N GLY A 49 1.51 -2.26 11.87
CA GLY A 49 1.07 -3.57 12.39
C GLY A 49 0.88 -4.65 11.32
N ALA A 50 1.21 -4.37 10.06
CA ALA A 50 1.31 -5.36 8.99
C ALA A 50 2.66 -6.10 9.05
N PRO A 51 2.80 -7.27 8.38
CA PRO A 51 4.08 -7.99 8.31
C PRO A 51 5.22 -7.14 7.74
N ASP A 52 4.89 -6.31 6.75
CA ASP A 52 5.82 -5.41 6.07
C ASP A 52 5.57 -3.94 6.48
N LYS A 53 6.64 -3.13 6.42
CA LYS A 53 6.57 -1.69 6.71
C LYS A 53 6.28 -0.90 5.46
N VAL A 54 5.54 0.20 5.61
CA VAL A 54 5.27 1.14 4.52
C VAL A 54 6.47 2.05 4.31
N ARG A 55 6.98 2.11 3.08
CA ARG A 55 8.06 2.99 2.67
C ARG A 55 7.50 4.35 2.24
N VAL A 56 8.09 5.38 2.82
CA VAL A 56 7.86 6.78 2.46
C VAL A 56 9.17 7.35 1.97
N GLU A 57 9.20 7.80 0.71
CA GLU A 57 10.35 8.52 0.17
C GLU A 57 10.24 9.99 0.57
N VAL A 58 11.32 10.53 1.12
CA VAL A 58 11.41 11.92 1.55
C VAL A 58 12.47 12.63 0.72
N THR A 59 12.09 13.75 0.11
CA THR A 59 12.99 14.61 -0.68
C THR A 59 13.22 15.92 0.04
N VAL A 60 14.48 16.29 0.28
CA VAL A 60 14.84 17.57 0.89
C VAL A 60 14.62 18.70 -0.10
N THR A 61 13.69 19.61 0.17
CA THR A 61 13.41 20.74 -0.74
C THR A 61 14.14 22.01 -0.34
N ALA A 62 14.36 22.25 0.96
CA ALA A 62 15.17 23.38 1.43
C ALA A 62 15.77 23.12 2.82
N ILE A 63 17.09 23.34 2.95
CA ILE A 63 17.82 23.19 4.23
C ILE A 63 17.43 24.29 5.25
N ASN A 64 17.34 25.55 4.80
CA ASN A 64 17.20 26.69 5.71
C ASN A 64 15.84 26.75 6.41
N ASP A 65 14.82 26.14 5.81
CA ASP A 65 13.44 26.09 6.33
C ASP A 65 13.06 24.69 6.83
N TYR A 66 13.97 23.71 6.75
CA TYR A 66 13.69 22.29 7.02
C TYR A 66 12.46 21.77 6.27
N LYS A 67 12.27 22.21 5.03
CA LYS A 67 11.17 21.75 4.18
C LYS A 67 11.58 20.49 3.45
N VAL A 68 10.70 19.51 3.51
CA VAL A 68 10.81 18.26 2.77
C VAL A 68 9.47 17.96 2.12
N ASP A 69 9.52 17.33 0.96
CA ASP A 69 8.36 16.68 0.35
C ASP A 69 8.45 15.19 0.67
N TYR A 70 7.32 14.52 0.79
CA TYR A 70 7.30 13.08 0.98
C TYR A 70 6.13 12.43 0.24
N GLU A 71 6.38 11.21 -0.24
CA GLU A 71 5.40 10.39 -0.93
C GLU A 71 5.51 8.93 -0.50
N THR A 72 4.37 8.27 -0.38
CA THR A 72 4.33 6.84 -0.11
C THR A 72 4.58 6.09 -1.42
N VAL A 73 5.55 5.18 -1.43
CA VAL A 73 5.87 4.35 -2.61
C VAL A 73 5.27 2.94 -2.52
N ASP A 74 4.55 2.69 -1.44
CA ASP A 74 3.80 1.46 -1.17
C ASP A 74 2.31 1.74 -1.05
N VAL A 75 1.53 0.67 -1.23
CA VAL A 75 0.08 0.63 -1.11
C VAL A 75 -0.28 -0.38 -0.05
N VAL A 76 -1.19 0.00 0.85
CA VAL A 76 -1.69 -0.87 1.91
C VAL A 76 -3.02 -1.44 1.46
N PHE A 77 -3.16 -2.75 1.52
CA PHE A 77 -4.41 -3.45 1.19
C PHE A 77 -4.99 -4.11 2.43
N ASP A 78 -6.27 -3.86 2.69
CA ASP A 78 -7.10 -4.79 3.45
C ASP A 78 -7.60 -5.86 2.50
N LEU A 79 -7.14 -7.09 2.71
CA LEU A 79 -7.47 -8.21 1.83
C LEU A 79 -8.96 -8.56 1.90
N ALA A 80 -9.65 -8.30 3.01
CA ALA A 80 -11.10 -8.53 3.10
C ALA A 80 -11.87 -7.57 2.19
N ASP A 81 -11.57 -6.28 2.26
CA ASP A 81 -12.19 -5.27 1.39
C ASP A 81 -11.80 -5.49 -0.08
N THR A 82 -10.54 -5.88 -0.33
CA THR A 82 -10.05 -6.19 -1.67
C THR A 82 -10.78 -7.37 -2.29
N VAL A 83 -11.01 -8.44 -1.52
CA VAL A 83 -11.81 -9.60 -1.94
C VAL A 83 -13.22 -9.18 -2.31
N ASP A 84 -13.88 -8.36 -1.49
CA ASP A 84 -15.27 -7.93 -1.74
C ASP A 84 -15.40 -7.12 -3.04
N VAL A 85 -14.42 -6.27 -3.34
CA VAL A 85 -14.38 -5.49 -4.59
C VAL A 85 -14.11 -6.40 -5.78
N LEU A 86 -13.03 -7.19 -5.74
CA LEU A 86 -12.63 -8.06 -6.86
C LEU A 86 -13.70 -9.11 -7.15
N GLN A 87 -14.29 -9.72 -6.13
CA GLN A 87 -15.36 -10.70 -6.30
C GLN A 87 -16.54 -10.11 -7.06
N ARG A 88 -16.93 -8.87 -6.76
CA ARG A 88 -18.01 -8.18 -7.47
C ARG A 88 -17.63 -7.93 -8.93
N GLU A 89 -16.49 -7.30 -9.17
CA GLU A 89 -16.05 -6.93 -10.51
C GLU A 89 -15.87 -8.15 -11.42
N ILE A 90 -15.26 -9.21 -10.89
CA ILE A 90 -15.00 -10.43 -11.64
C ILE A 90 -16.29 -11.21 -11.89
N SER A 91 -17.20 -11.27 -10.91
CA SER A 91 -18.51 -11.89 -11.12
C SER A 91 -19.34 -11.15 -12.18
N ASP A 92 -19.30 -9.83 -12.17
CA ASP A 92 -19.97 -8.99 -13.17
C ASP A 92 -19.34 -9.20 -14.56
N PHE A 93 -18.00 -9.31 -14.64
CA PHE A 93 -17.28 -9.58 -15.89
C PHE A 93 -17.58 -10.97 -16.46
N ALA A 94 -17.59 -12.00 -15.61
CA ALA A 94 -17.82 -13.38 -16.01
C ALA A 94 -19.30 -13.73 -16.21
N GLU A 95 -20.21 -12.79 -15.92
CA GLU A 95 -21.68 -12.98 -15.94
C GLU A 95 -22.14 -14.19 -15.09
N THR A 96 -21.35 -14.54 -14.07
CA THR A 96 -21.58 -15.68 -13.17
C THR A 96 -21.03 -15.36 -11.78
N ARG A 97 -21.42 -16.15 -10.78
CA ARG A 97 -20.93 -15.95 -9.42
C ARG A 97 -19.53 -16.54 -9.28
N ILE A 98 -18.53 -15.69 -9.07
CA ILE A 98 -17.16 -16.10 -8.75
C ILE A 98 -16.91 -15.92 -7.25
N THR A 99 -16.07 -16.77 -6.66
CA THR A 99 -15.50 -16.55 -5.33
C THR A 99 -14.03 -16.19 -5.48
N VAL A 100 -13.58 -15.16 -4.75
CA VAL A 100 -12.19 -14.69 -4.79
C VAL A 100 -11.57 -14.90 -3.42
N ASP A 101 -10.34 -15.42 -3.39
CA ASP A 101 -9.52 -15.58 -2.20
C ASP A 101 -8.17 -14.88 -2.41
N CYS A 102 -7.90 -13.82 -1.64
CA CYS A 102 -6.62 -13.12 -1.66
C CYS A 102 -5.78 -13.41 -0.41
N GLY A 103 -6.21 -14.32 0.46
CA GLY A 103 -5.70 -14.48 1.82
C GLY A 103 -6.40 -13.55 2.82
N GLU A 104 -5.81 -13.43 4.02
CA GLU A 104 -6.38 -12.69 5.15
C GLU A 104 -5.44 -11.61 5.66
N GLY A 105 -6.01 -10.54 6.22
CA GLY A 105 -5.29 -9.48 6.91
C GLY A 105 -4.84 -8.33 6.01
N ILE A 106 -3.79 -7.65 6.46
CA ILE A 106 -3.25 -6.46 5.79
C ILE A 106 -1.91 -6.80 5.13
N ILE A 107 -1.75 -6.37 3.88
CA ILE A 107 -0.47 -6.47 3.17
C ILE A 107 0.00 -5.10 2.66
N VAL A 108 1.30 -4.98 2.44
CA VAL A 108 1.94 -3.79 1.87
C VAL A 108 2.59 -4.20 0.55
N VAL A 109 2.24 -3.51 -0.54
CA VAL A 109 2.70 -3.84 -1.89
C VAL A 109 3.27 -2.58 -2.52
N ALA A 110 4.45 -2.67 -3.14
CA ALA A 110 5.04 -1.52 -3.82
C ALA A 110 4.16 -1.05 -4.98
N VAL A 111 4.13 0.25 -5.25
CA VAL A 111 3.52 0.76 -6.47
C VAL A 111 4.21 0.14 -7.69
N GLY A 112 3.42 -0.46 -8.58
CA GLY A 112 3.90 -1.19 -9.75
C GLY A 112 4.12 -2.69 -9.51
N ASP A 113 4.19 -3.14 -8.26
CA ASP A 113 4.29 -4.56 -7.92
C ASP A 113 2.90 -5.22 -7.87
N THR A 114 2.91 -6.54 -7.73
CA THR A 114 1.72 -7.39 -7.82
C THR A 114 1.61 -8.36 -6.65
N PHE A 115 0.38 -8.77 -6.36
CA PHE A 115 0.05 -9.92 -5.53
C PHE A 115 -1.01 -10.76 -6.24
N VAL A 116 -1.20 -12.00 -5.77
CA VAL A 116 -2.07 -12.98 -6.43
C VAL A 116 -3.27 -13.28 -5.53
N CYS A 117 -4.46 -13.23 -6.12
CA CYS A 117 -5.68 -13.81 -5.58
C CYS A 117 -6.07 -15.02 -6.43
N ARG A 118 -6.95 -15.88 -5.92
CA ARG A 118 -7.51 -17.00 -6.65
C ARG A 118 -9.01 -16.80 -6.86
N ALA A 119 -9.44 -16.82 -8.12
CA ALA A 119 -10.84 -16.94 -8.49
C ALA A 119 -11.23 -18.41 -8.55
N THR A 120 -12.43 -18.74 -8.09
CA THR A 120 -13.03 -20.07 -8.23
C THR A 120 -14.47 -19.93 -8.72
N GLU A 121 -14.80 -20.64 -9.79
CA GLU A 121 -16.18 -20.79 -10.24
C GLU A 121 -16.83 -21.97 -9.50
N PRO A 122 -17.93 -21.76 -8.76
CA PRO A 122 -18.52 -22.80 -7.91
C PRO A 122 -19.25 -23.89 -8.71
N VAL A 123 -19.58 -23.65 -9.98
CA VAL A 123 -20.35 -24.60 -10.80
C VAL A 123 -19.42 -25.61 -11.46
N GLU A 124 -18.34 -25.13 -12.07
CA GLU A 124 -17.37 -25.98 -12.78
C GLU A 124 -16.19 -26.42 -11.89
N ASP A 125 -16.08 -25.89 -10.67
CA ASP A 125 -14.94 -26.09 -9.75
C ASP A 125 -13.60 -25.70 -10.41
N GLU A 126 -13.67 -24.80 -11.39
CA GLU A 126 -12.51 -24.27 -12.12
C GLU A 126 -11.93 -23.08 -11.36
N SER A 127 -10.61 -23.01 -11.30
CA SER A 127 -9.89 -21.95 -10.60
C SER A 127 -8.86 -21.29 -11.50
N ALA A 128 -8.79 -19.97 -11.44
CA ALA A 128 -7.78 -19.18 -12.13
C ALA A 128 -7.10 -18.21 -11.16
N ASP A 129 -5.86 -17.84 -11.47
CA ASP A 129 -5.14 -16.84 -10.70
C ASP A 129 -5.50 -15.45 -11.19
N ILE A 130 -5.62 -14.52 -10.26
CA ILE A 130 -5.85 -13.11 -10.51
C ILE A 130 -4.59 -12.38 -10.07
N VAL A 131 -3.89 -11.76 -11.01
CA VAL A 131 -2.76 -10.89 -10.69
C VAL A 131 -3.31 -9.50 -10.45
N VAL A 132 -3.18 -9.02 -9.22
CA VAL A 132 -3.58 -7.66 -8.81
C VAL A 132 -2.34 -6.78 -8.78
N THR A 133 -2.37 -5.68 -9.52
CA THR A 133 -1.28 -4.71 -9.60
C THR A 133 -1.64 -3.43 -8.85
N ALA A 134 -0.78 -3.03 -7.93
CA ALA A 134 -0.88 -1.74 -7.25
C ALA A 134 -0.53 -0.59 -8.22
N LYS A 135 -1.46 0.32 -8.51
CA LYS A 135 -1.23 1.42 -9.46
C LYS A 135 -0.71 2.69 -8.81
N ASN A 136 -1.15 2.98 -7.59
CA ASN A 136 -0.69 4.15 -6.84
C ASN A 136 -0.93 3.99 -5.34
N ALA A 137 -0.33 4.91 -4.57
CA ALA A 137 -0.46 4.95 -3.11
C ALA A 137 -1.88 5.25 -2.60
N GLN A 138 -2.83 5.61 -3.46
CA GLN A 138 -4.23 5.85 -3.07
C GLN A 138 -5.05 4.56 -3.00
N GLY A 139 -4.47 3.42 -3.37
CA GLY A 139 -5.16 2.13 -3.38
C GLY A 139 -5.76 1.75 -4.72
N ASP A 140 -5.50 2.50 -5.80
CA ASP A 140 -5.97 2.11 -7.13
C ASP A 140 -5.25 0.82 -7.56
N VAL A 141 -6.03 -0.10 -8.14
CA VAL A 141 -5.54 -1.38 -8.66
C VAL A 141 -5.97 -1.61 -10.09
N SER A 142 -5.21 -2.44 -10.79
CA SER A 142 -5.73 -3.20 -11.93
C SER A 142 -5.62 -4.68 -11.63
N TRP A 143 -6.49 -5.48 -12.22
CA TRP A 143 -6.40 -6.93 -12.14
C TRP A 143 -6.48 -7.56 -13.52
N GLU A 144 -5.88 -8.73 -13.65
CA GLU A 144 -5.96 -9.59 -14.82
C GLU A 144 -6.06 -11.06 -14.39
N VAL A 145 -6.82 -11.86 -15.16
CA VAL A 145 -6.88 -13.31 -14.98
C VAL A 145 -5.73 -13.93 -15.74
N VAL A 146 -4.98 -14.83 -15.08
CA VAL A 146 -3.88 -15.58 -15.66
C VAL A 146 -4.15 -17.08 -15.54
N GLU A 147 -3.86 -17.81 -16.62
CA GLU A 147 -4.02 -19.26 -16.80
C GLU A 147 -2.66 -19.98 -16.87
#